data_AF-A0A354JUT4-F1
#
_entry.id   AF-A0A354JUT4-F1
#
_cell.length_a   1.000
_cell.length_b   1.000
_cell.length_c   1.000
_cell.angle_alpha   90.00
_cell.angle_beta   90.00
_cell.angle_gamma   90.00
#
_symmetry.space_group_name_H-M   'P 1'
#
loop_
_entity.id
_entity.type
_entity.pdbx_description
1 polymer ?
#
loop_
_entity_poly.entity_id
_entity_poly.type
_entity_poly.pdbx_seq_one_letter_code
_entity_poly.pdbx_strand_id
1 'polypeptide(L)'
;MERNEYRENVKKSIDDIFDQIEALKTKADNASEKVKQEYNQKIKELESLRDQMENKLDELTNAADSKWDDVKETVNSSLESFKEGFKKLGSLFD
;
A
#
# COMPACT_ATOMS: atom_id res chain seq x y z
N MET A 1 -4.76 18.75 11.04
CA MET A 1 -5.41 17.85 10.07
C MET A 1 -6.64 17.29 10.74
N GLU A 2 -7.80 17.59 10.20
CA GLU A 2 -9.09 17.07 10.69
C GLU A 2 -9.18 15.56 10.39
N ARG A 3 -9.99 14.80 11.15
CA ARG A 3 -10.10 13.33 10.95
C ARG A 3 -10.57 12.98 9.55
N ASN A 4 -11.52 13.75 9.03
CA ASN A 4 -12.04 13.56 7.68
C ASN A 4 -10.99 13.86 6.61
N GLU A 5 -10.21 14.93 6.79
CA GLU A 5 -9.10 15.28 5.89
C GLU A 5 -8.04 14.17 5.87
N TYR A 6 -7.69 13.61 7.04
CA TYR A 6 -6.77 12.47 7.10
C TYR A 6 -7.33 11.26 6.36
N ARG A 7 -8.60 10.90 6.59
CA ARG A 7 -9.25 9.76 5.92
C ARG A 7 -9.24 9.91 4.40
N GLU A 8 -9.58 11.10 3.89
CA GLU A 8 -9.53 11.37 2.45
C GLU A 8 -8.11 11.28 1.89
N ASN A 9 -7.11 11.77 2.62
CA ASN A 9 -5.71 11.69 2.19
C ASN A 9 -5.21 10.24 2.17
N VAL A 10 -5.57 9.43 3.17
CA VAL A 10 -5.24 8.00 3.17
C VAL A 10 -5.94 7.29 2.04
N LYS A 11 -7.23 7.55 1.80
CA LYS A 11 -7.97 6.95 0.68
C LYS A 11 -7.29 7.23 -0.65
N LYS A 12 -6.94 8.50 -0.92
CA LYS A 12 -6.17 8.89 -2.11
C LYS A 12 -4.82 8.17 -2.20
N SER A 13 -4.15 7.97 -1.08
CA SER A 13 -2.88 7.23 -1.04
C SER A 13 -3.07 5.75 -1.38
N ILE A 14 -4.15 5.13 -0.89
CA ILE A 14 -4.51 3.74 -1.21
C ILE A 14 -4.86 3.60 -2.70
N ASP A 15 -5.59 4.57 -3.27
CA ASP A 15 -5.90 4.59 -4.70
C ASP A 15 -4.62 4.70 -5.56
N ASP A 16 -3.69 5.59 -5.19
CA ASP A 16 -2.37 5.72 -5.86
C ASP A 16 -1.52 4.43 -5.72
N ILE A 17 -1.57 3.79 -4.56
CA ILE A 17 -0.95 2.48 -4.33
C ILE A 17 -1.52 1.42 -5.28
N PHE A 18 -2.84 1.40 -5.47
CA PHE A 18 -3.50 0.46 -6.38
C PHE A 18 -2.98 0.65 -7.80
N ASP A 19 -2.95 1.89 -8.30
CA ASP A 19 -2.45 2.22 -9.64
C ASP A 19 -0.98 1.81 -9.82
N GLN A 20 -0.15 2.04 -8.79
CA GLN A 20 1.25 1.63 -8.78
C GLN A 20 1.42 0.11 -8.83
N ILE A 21 0.59 -0.64 -8.11
CA ILE A 21 0.60 -2.12 -8.13
C ILE A 21 0.21 -2.63 -9.52
N GLU A 22 -0.82 -2.06 -10.16
CA GLU A 22 -1.24 -2.45 -11.51
C GLU A 22 -0.15 -2.17 -12.56
N ALA A 23 0.55 -1.03 -12.43
CA ALA A 23 1.71 -0.73 -13.26
C ALA A 23 2.85 -1.74 -13.06
N LEU A 24 3.11 -2.18 -11.81
CA LEU A 24 4.12 -3.21 -11.51
C LEU A 24 3.75 -4.58 -12.08
N LYS A 25 2.47 -4.98 -12.01
CA LYS A 25 1.97 -6.22 -12.62
C LYS A 25 2.21 -6.22 -14.12
N THR A 26 1.85 -5.13 -14.78
CA THR A 26 2.07 -4.96 -16.23
C THR A 26 3.56 -5.05 -16.58
N LYS A 27 4.44 -4.45 -15.77
CA LYS A 27 5.90 -4.57 -15.97
C LYS A 27 6.40 -5.99 -15.76
N ALA A 28 5.92 -6.68 -14.72
CA ALA A 28 6.29 -8.06 -14.42
C ALA A 28 5.87 -9.04 -15.54
N ASP A 29 4.72 -8.81 -16.17
CA ASP A 29 4.23 -9.62 -17.29
C ASP A 29 5.11 -9.52 -18.54
N ASN A 30 5.81 -8.40 -18.73
CA ASN A 30 6.75 -8.19 -19.83
C ASN A 30 8.20 -8.60 -19.48
N ALA A 31 8.47 -9.01 -18.24
CA ALA A 31 9.80 -9.40 -17.79
C ALA A 31 10.13 -10.87 -18.09
N SER A 32 11.41 -11.24 -17.96
CA SER A 32 11.83 -12.65 -18.04
C SER A 32 11.19 -13.49 -16.92
N GLU A 33 11.01 -14.80 -17.13
CA GLU A 33 10.33 -15.69 -16.17
C GLU A 33 10.91 -15.63 -14.76
N LYS A 34 12.25 -15.55 -14.63
CA LYS A 34 12.93 -15.41 -13.34
C LYS A 34 12.54 -14.11 -12.63
N VAL A 35 12.60 -12.99 -13.35
CA VAL A 35 12.25 -11.66 -12.82
C VAL A 35 10.76 -11.61 -12.49
N LYS A 36 9.91 -12.21 -13.32
CA LYS A 36 8.46 -12.29 -13.12
C LYS A 36 8.10 -13.01 -11.82
N GLN A 37 8.76 -14.12 -11.48
CA GLN A 37 8.51 -14.83 -10.23
C GLN A 37 8.86 -13.98 -8.99
N GLU A 38 10.04 -13.36 -8.99
CA GLU A 38 10.49 -12.48 -7.90
C GLU A 38 9.56 -11.26 -7.75
N TYR A 39 9.14 -10.67 -8.88
CA TYR A 39 8.18 -9.57 -8.91
C TYR A 39 6.81 -9.96 -8.36
N ASN A 40 6.25 -11.08 -8.83
CA ASN A 40 4.93 -11.51 -8.40
C ASN A 40 4.87 -11.80 -6.89
N GLN A 41 5.96 -12.29 -6.30
CA GLN A 41 6.04 -12.45 -4.86
C GLN A 41 5.98 -11.10 -4.14
N LYS A 42 6.75 -10.11 -4.60
CA LYS A 42 6.77 -8.77 -4.03
C LYS A 42 5.50 -7.97 -4.27
N ILE A 43 4.87 -8.12 -5.43
CA ILE A 43 3.56 -7.54 -5.73
C ILE A 43 2.51 -8.07 -4.74
N LYS A 44 2.50 -9.38 -4.43
CA LYS A 44 1.58 -9.95 -3.43
C LYS A 44 1.80 -9.36 -2.04
N GLU A 45 3.05 -9.10 -1.64
CA GLU A 45 3.35 -8.41 -0.38
C GLU A 45 2.74 -6.99 -0.37
N LEU A 46 2.88 -6.25 -1.48
CA LEU A 46 2.31 -4.91 -1.62
C LEU A 46 0.77 -4.90 -1.65
N GLU A 47 0.15 -5.88 -2.31
CA GLU A 47 -1.31 -6.06 -2.30
C GLU A 47 -1.82 -6.33 -0.90
N SER A 48 -1.13 -7.19 -0.14
CA SER A 48 -1.51 -7.45 1.26
C SER A 48 -1.40 -6.20 2.13
N LEU A 49 -0.39 -5.36 1.91
CA LEU A 49 -0.26 -4.08 2.61
C LEU A 49 -1.39 -3.10 2.25
N ARG A 50 -1.76 -3.02 0.96
CA ARG A 50 -2.92 -2.23 0.50
C ARG A 50 -4.19 -2.68 1.20
N ASP A 51 -4.47 -3.98 1.21
CA ASP A 51 -5.70 -4.52 1.80
C ASP A 51 -5.73 -4.29 3.33
N GLN A 52 -4.58 -4.35 4.00
CA GLN A 52 -4.46 -3.98 5.41
C GLN A 52 -4.78 -2.49 5.65
N MET A 53 -4.28 -1.59 4.79
CA MET A 53 -4.58 -0.16 4.89
C MET A 53 -6.05 0.16 4.66
N GLU A 54 -6.68 -0.51 3.70
CA GLU A 54 -8.12 -0.35 3.40
C GLU A 54 -8.98 -0.81 4.58
N ASN A 55 -8.72 -2.01 5.10
CA ASN A 55 -9.39 -2.51 6.30
C ASN A 55 -9.20 -1.59 7.51
N LYS A 56 -7.98 -1.07 7.71
CA LYS A 56 -7.70 -0.14 8.80
C LYS A 56 -8.38 1.20 8.61
N LEU A 57 -8.50 1.72 7.39
CA LEU A 57 -9.25 2.93 7.10
C LEU A 57 -10.75 2.77 7.37
N ASP A 58 -11.32 1.59 7.11
CA ASP A 58 -12.70 1.28 7.44
C ASP A 58 -12.92 1.16 8.96
N GLU A 59 -11.99 0.53 9.68
CA GLU A 59 -11.98 0.52 11.15
C GLU A 59 -11.91 1.95 11.70
N LEU A 60 -11.01 2.76 11.16
CA LEU A 60 -10.80 4.16 11.50
C LEU A 60 -12.07 4.99 11.29
N THR A 61 -12.84 4.68 10.24
CA THR A 61 -14.10 5.33 9.92
C THR A 61 -15.12 5.17 11.03
N ASN A 62 -15.16 3.99 11.64
CA ASN A 62 -16.09 3.59 12.69
C ASN A 62 -15.50 3.66 14.11
N ALA A 63 -14.22 4.01 14.25
CA ALA A 63 -13.51 3.99 15.53
C ALA A 63 -13.94 5.12 16.46
N ALA A 64 -14.01 4.81 17.76
CA ALA A 64 -14.07 5.80 18.82
C ALA A 64 -12.73 6.54 18.98
N ASP A 65 -12.78 7.74 19.53
CA ASP A 65 -11.63 8.64 19.75
C ASP A 65 -10.40 7.95 20.36
N SER A 66 -10.62 7.05 21.32
CA SER A 66 -9.54 6.34 22.03
C SER A 66 -8.77 5.34 21.18
N LYS A 67 -9.31 4.90 20.04
CA LYS A 67 -8.64 3.97 19.10
C LYS A 67 -8.10 4.68 17.87
N TRP A 68 -8.36 5.97 17.76
CA TRP A 68 -8.05 6.70 16.55
C TRP A 68 -6.53 6.76 16.35
N ASP A 69 -5.78 7.23 17.33
CA ASP A 69 -4.32 7.38 17.19
C ASP A 69 -3.61 6.03 16.88
N ASP A 70 -4.03 4.93 17.49
CA ASP A 70 -3.46 3.59 17.22
C ASP A 70 -3.69 3.12 15.77
N VAL A 71 -4.92 3.32 15.26
CA VAL A 71 -5.25 2.94 13.88
C VAL A 71 -4.53 3.84 12.89
N LYS A 72 -4.38 5.13 13.22
CA LYS A 72 -3.58 6.10 12.43
C LYS A 72 -2.14 5.64 12.27
N GLU A 73 -1.51 5.24 13.36
CA GLU A 73 -0.12 4.78 13.38
C GLU A 73 0.05 3.52 12.53
N THR A 74 -0.90 2.59 12.63
CA THR A 74 -0.92 1.37 11.82
C THR A 74 -1.03 1.68 10.33
N VAL A 75 -1.89 2.61 9.94
CA VAL A 75 -2.01 3.04 8.53
C VAL A 75 -0.73 3.72 8.05
N ASN A 76 -0.16 4.63 8.84
CA ASN A 76 1.07 5.34 8.47
C ASN A 76 2.25 4.39 8.28
N SER A 77 2.46 3.45 9.20
CA SER A 77 3.53 2.44 9.10
C SER A 77 3.35 1.51 7.89
N SER A 78 2.10 1.19 7.53
CA SER A 78 1.79 0.42 6.32
C SER A 78 2.11 1.19 5.05
N LEU A 79 1.81 2.50 5.01
CA LEU A 79 2.18 3.38 3.89
C LEU A 79 3.70 3.48 3.72
N GLU A 80 4.46 3.57 4.81
CA GLU A 80 5.93 3.56 4.77
C GLU A 80 6.46 2.22 4.25
N SER A 81 5.94 1.11 4.77
CA SER A 81 6.30 -0.24 4.33
C SER A 81 6.03 -0.44 2.83
N PHE A 82 4.89 0.06 2.33
CA PHE A 82 4.59 0.06 0.90
C PHE A 82 5.65 0.83 0.11
N LYS A 83 5.97 2.07 0.50
CA LYS A 83 6.96 2.91 -0.20
C LYS A 83 8.33 2.23 -0.26
N GLU A 84 8.75 1.59 0.82
CA GLU A 84 10.00 0.83 0.84
C GLU A 84 9.96 -0.39 -0.10
N GLY A 85 8.88 -1.16 -0.07
CA GLY A 85 8.70 -2.31 -0.95
C GLY A 85 8.66 -1.91 -2.44
N PHE A 86 7.94 -0.82 -2.75
CA PHE A 86 7.88 -0.26 -4.09
C PHE A 86 9.26 0.22 -4.58
N LYS A 87 10.03 0.92 -3.73
CA LYS A 87 11.39 1.35 -4.06
C LYS A 87 12.32 0.15 -4.34
N LYS A 88 12.22 -0.90 -3.53
CA LYS A 88 12.99 -2.14 -3.73
C LYS A 88 12.63 -2.81 -5.05
N LEU A 89 11.34 -2.86 -5.41
CA LEU A 89 10.92 -3.35 -6.72
C LEU A 89 11.53 -2.50 -7.84
N GLY A 90 11.40 -1.18 -7.79
CA GLY A 90 11.97 -0.27 -8.80
C GLY A 90 13.44 -0.55 -9.09
N SER A 91 14.26 -0.80 -8.06
CA SER A 91 15.68 -1.11 -8.22
C SER A 91 16.02 -2.46 -8.86
N LEU A 92 15.04 -3.37 -9.01
CA LEU A 92 15.23 -4.63 -9.74
C LEU A 92 15.25 -4.45 -11.26
N PHE A 93 14.83 -3.28 -11.78
CA PHE A 93 14.87 -2.93 -13.20
C PHE A 93 16.03 -2.01 -13.59
N ASP A 94 16.79 -1.51 -12.61
CA ASP A 94 17.99 -0.67 -12.84
C ASP A 94 19.21 -1.50 -13.26
#